data_AF-A0A430L5U9-F1
#
_entry.id   AF-A0A430L5U9-F1
#
_cell.length_a   1.000
_cell.length_b   1.000
_cell.length_c   1.000
_cell.angle_alpha   90.00
_cell.angle_beta   90.00
_cell.angle_gamma   90.00
#
_symmetry.space_group_name_H-M   'P 1'
#
loop_
_entity.id
_entity.type
_entity.pdbx_description
1 polymer ?
#
loop_
_entity_poly.entity_id
_entity_poly.type
_entity_poly.pdbx_seq_one_letter_code
_entity_poly.pdbx_strand_id
1 'polypeptide(L)'
;MEFLVRYSLSSFVPDVDESLDQTGTQLALRAGLGLPCLQLENLAISARRLASQVPSKSPFYLAHAAHLQAQAVESFNSTRMRIDSSNCVALLLFTSTLGHHLLIDTLARREPDLPRFLDRWVQHVVVHRGL
;
A
#
# COMPACT_ATOMS: atom_id res chain seq x y z
N MET A 1 -14.20 -1.37 8.89
CA MET A 1 -13.53 -1.37 10.21
C MET A 1 -12.48 -2.46 10.35
N GLU A 2 -12.71 -3.69 9.87
CA GLU A 2 -11.75 -4.81 10.01
C GLU A 2 -10.32 -4.49 9.49
N PHE A 3 -10.20 -3.89 8.31
CA PHE A 3 -8.90 -3.54 7.72
C PHE A 3 -8.13 -2.50 8.54
N LEU A 4 -8.84 -1.56 9.15
CA LEU A 4 -8.23 -0.53 9.99
C LEU A 4 -7.65 -1.13 11.28
N VAL A 5 -8.38 -2.06 11.91
CA VAL A 5 -7.95 -2.72 13.15
C VAL A 5 -6.73 -3.61 12.93
N ARG A 6 -6.59 -4.18 11.73
CA ARG A 6 -5.50 -5.11 11.39
C ARG A 6 -4.32 -4.48 10.66
N TYR A 7 -4.37 -3.17 10.45
CA TYR A 7 -3.27 -2.43 9.83
C TYR A 7 -2.09 -2.31 10.80
N SER A 8 -0.88 -2.59 10.31
CA SER A 8 0.39 -2.39 11.00
C SER A 8 1.45 -2.05 9.97
N LEU A 9 2.39 -1.14 10.26
CA LEU A 9 3.45 -0.74 9.34
C LEU A 9 4.39 -1.91 9.00
N SER A 10 4.73 -2.73 10.00
CA SER A 10 5.49 -3.98 9.85
C SER A 10 4.87 -4.98 8.89
N SER A 11 3.58 -4.83 8.56
CA SER A 11 2.90 -5.72 7.62
C SER A 11 3.37 -5.58 6.18
N PHE A 12 4.01 -4.47 5.83
CA PHE A 12 4.51 -4.21 4.47
C PHE A 12 5.94 -3.63 4.45
N VAL A 13 6.51 -3.32 5.61
CA VAL A 13 7.95 -3.08 5.77
C VAL A 13 8.49 -4.09 6.79
N PRO A 14 8.92 -5.29 6.35
CA PRO A 14 9.22 -6.41 7.24
C PRO A 14 10.46 -6.20 8.13
N ASP A 15 11.37 -5.29 7.74
CA ASP A 15 12.60 -5.00 8.47
C ASP A 15 12.47 -3.79 9.42
N VAL A 16 11.25 -3.34 9.71
CA VAL A 16 11.03 -2.26 10.69
C VAL A 16 11.32 -2.77 12.08
N ASP A 17 12.22 -2.08 12.78
CA ASP A 17 12.47 -2.30 14.21
C ASP A 17 11.14 -2.31 14.98
N GLU A 18 10.97 -3.27 15.89
CA GLU A 18 9.71 -3.45 16.62
C GLU A 18 9.29 -2.19 17.39
N SER A 19 10.25 -1.38 17.86
CA SER A 19 9.99 -0.08 18.50
C SER A 19 9.46 0.98 17.53
N LEU A 20 9.80 0.87 16.26
CA LEU A 20 9.37 1.76 15.18
C LEU A 20 8.03 1.32 14.57
N ASP A 21 7.61 0.06 14.71
CA ASP A 21 6.35 -0.42 14.15
C ASP A 21 5.14 0.28 14.77
N GLN A 22 5.06 0.34 16.10
CA GLN A 22 3.93 0.97 16.77
C GLN A 22 3.87 2.48 16.45
N THR A 23 5.01 3.17 16.54
CA THR A 23 5.12 4.60 16.25
C THR A 23 4.80 4.89 14.79
N GLY A 24 5.34 4.09 13.87
CA GLY A 24 5.14 4.21 12.43
C GLY A 24 3.70 3.91 12.01
N THR A 25 3.07 2.90 12.61
CA THR A 25 1.65 2.58 12.42
C THR A 25 0.77 3.75 12.85
N GLN A 26 1.01 4.33 14.03
CA GLN A 26 0.27 5.49 14.49
C GLN A 26 0.48 6.71 13.58
N LEU A 27 1.71 6.94 13.13
CA LEU A 27 2.03 8.02 12.21
C LEU A 27 1.27 7.87 10.90
N ALA A 28 1.29 6.69 10.28
CA ALA A 28 0.62 6.45 9.01
C ALA A 28 -0.91 6.57 9.11
N LEU A 29 -1.51 6.08 10.20
CA LEU A 29 -2.94 6.25 10.44
C LEU A 29 -3.32 7.71 10.68
N ARG A 30 -2.54 8.45 11.48
CA ARG A 30 -2.78 9.89 11.74
C ARG A 30 -2.61 10.73 10.48
N ALA A 31 -1.54 10.49 9.72
CA ALA A 31 -1.29 11.17 8.45
C ALA A 31 -2.43 10.92 7.44
N GLY A 32 -3.03 9.73 7.46
CA GLY A 32 -4.19 9.39 6.63
C GLY A 32 -5.47 10.17 6.96
N LEU A 33 -5.64 10.66 8.20
CA LEU A 33 -6.84 11.42 8.58
C LEU A 33 -7.00 12.72 7.77
N GLY A 34 -5.89 13.33 7.36
CA GLY A 34 -5.88 14.53 6.54
C GLY A 34 -5.72 14.26 5.04
N LEU A 35 -5.53 13.01 4.62
CA LEU A 35 -5.19 12.65 3.26
C LEU A 35 -5.90 11.35 2.82
N PRO A 36 -7.05 11.45 2.12
CA PRO A 36 -7.87 10.29 1.80
C PRO A 36 -7.13 9.20 1.00
N CYS A 37 -6.25 9.56 0.06
CA CYS A 37 -5.49 8.57 -0.70
C CYS A 37 -4.61 7.68 0.20
N LEU A 38 -3.94 8.24 1.21
CA LEU A 38 -3.16 7.46 2.17
C LEU A 38 -4.06 6.55 3.01
N GLN A 39 -5.19 7.07 3.49
CA GLN A 39 -6.10 6.27 4.30
C GLN A 39 -6.64 5.07 3.50
N LEU A 40 -7.08 5.29 2.27
CA LEU A 40 -7.58 4.25 1.39
C LEU A 40 -6.50 3.19 1.09
N GLU A 41 -5.27 3.61 0.82
CA GLU A 41 -4.16 2.70 0.53
C GLU A 41 -3.77 1.86 1.76
N ASN A 42 -3.77 2.46 2.96
CA ASN A 42 -3.56 1.73 4.21
C ASN A 42 -4.59 0.61 4.41
N LEU A 43 -5.86 0.87 4.09
CA LEU A 43 -6.90 -0.15 4.15
C LEU A 43 -6.74 -1.20 3.05
N ALA A 44 -6.33 -0.79 1.85
CA ALA A 44 -6.13 -1.66 0.70
C ALA A 44 -5.03 -2.70 0.96
N ILE A 45 -3.86 -2.26 1.43
CA ILE A 45 -2.74 -3.16 1.72
C ILE A 45 -3.04 -4.09 2.92
N SER A 46 -3.81 -3.60 3.89
CA SER A 46 -4.31 -4.43 5.00
C SER A 46 -5.24 -5.54 4.52
N ALA A 47 -6.20 -5.21 3.65
CA ALA A 47 -7.06 -6.21 3.01
C ALA A 47 -6.23 -7.21 2.21
N ARG A 48 -5.22 -6.74 1.48
CA ARG A 48 -4.34 -7.60 0.69
C ARG A 48 -3.59 -8.63 1.52
N ARG A 49 -3.12 -8.23 2.70
CA ARG A 49 -2.49 -9.14 3.66
C ARG A 49 -3.48 -10.15 4.24
N LEU A 50 -4.71 -9.74 4.55
CA LEU A 50 -5.72 -10.70 5.02
C LEU A 50 -6.06 -11.77 3.99
N ALA A 51 -5.95 -11.45 2.70
CA ALA A 51 -6.11 -12.43 1.64
C ALA A 51 -5.06 -13.56 1.69
N SER A 52 -3.85 -13.31 2.20
CA SER A 52 -2.82 -14.35 2.39
C SER A 52 -2.96 -15.09 3.73
N GLN A 53 -3.49 -14.42 4.76
CA GLN A 53 -3.68 -15.02 6.10
C GLN A 53 -4.94 -15.86 6.24
N VAL A 54 -5.98 -15.57 5.45
CA VAL A 54 -7.28 -16.24 5.53
C VAL A 54 -7.69 -16.78 4.15
N PRO A 55 -7.13 -17.93 3.71
CA PRO A 55 -7.34 -18.46 2.37
C PRO A 55 -8.81 -18.65 1.98
N SER A 56 -9.66 -19.04 2.94
CA SER A 56 -11.10 -19.23 2.73
C SER A 56 -11.85 -17.96 2.33
N LYS A 57 -11.33 -16.78 2.66
CA LYS A 57 -11.88 -15.47 2.31
C LYS A 57 -11.01 -14.68 1.33
N SER A 58 -9.98 -15.33 0.77
CA SER A 58 -9.01 -14.66 -0.12
C SER A 58 -9.67 -13.88 -1.26
N PRO A 59 -10.65 -14.44 -2.03
CA PRO A 59 -11.31 -13.70 -3.11
C PRO A 59 -12.01 -12.42 -2.63
N PHE A 60 -12.65 -12.47 -1.46
CA PHE A 60 -13.33 -11.31 -0.86
C PHE A 60 -12.34 -10.20 -0.50
N TYR A 61 -11.23 -10.56 0.15
CA TYR A 61 -10.22 -9.60 0.57
C TYR A 61 -9.44 -9.01 -0.61
N LEU A 62 -9.14 -9.80 -1.65
CA LEU A 62 -8.51 -9.31 -2.88
C LEU A 62 -9.41 -8.31 -3.62
N ALA A 63 -10.72 -8.57 -3.71
CA ALA A 63 -11.66 -7.63 -4.31
C ALA A 63 -11.70 -6.29 -3.56
N HIS A 64 -11.68 -6.33 -2.22
CA HIS A 64 -11.61 -5.12 -1.39
C HIS A 64 -10.29 -4.38 -1.55
N ALA A 65 -9.16 -5.10 -1.57
CA ALA A 65 -7.84 -4.51 -1.79
C ALA A 65 -7.78 -3.75 -3.12
N ALA A 66 -8.24 -4.38 -4.21
CA ALA A 66 -8.26 -3.76 -5.54
C ALA A 66 -9.19 -2.54 -5.59
N HIS A 67 -10.39 -2.63 -5.00
CA HIS A 67 -11.34 -1.52 -4.98
C HIS A 67 -10.80 -0.31 -4.20
N LEU A 68 -10.26 -0.54 -3.00
CA LEU A 68 -9.72 0.51 -2.14
C LEU A 68 -8.49 1.17 -2.77
N GLN A 69 -7.58 0.39 -3.36
CA GLN A 69 -6.41 0.94 -4.05
C GLN A 69 -6.80 1.79 -5.26
N ALA A 70 -7.77 1.34 -6.06
CA ALA A 70 -8.28 2.12 -7.19
C ALA A 70 -8.82 3.49 -6.73
N GLN A 71 -9.60 3.50 -5.65
CA GLN A 71 -10.09 4.75 -5.03
C GLN A 71 -8.96 5.62 -4.47
N ALA A 72 -7.92 5.00 -3.90
CA ALA A 72 -6.75 5.71 -3.39
C ALA A 72 -6.01 6.45 -4.50
N VAL A 73 -5.78 5.77 -5.63
CA VAL A 73 -5.14 6.34 -6.83
C VAL A 73 -6.01 7.42 -7.46
N GLU A 74 -7.33 7.21 -7.55
CA GLU A 74 -8.27 8.23 -8.03
C GLU A 74 -8.25 9.47 -7.13
N SER A 75 -8.25 9.29 -5.81
CA SER A 75 -8.15 10.39 -4.84
C SER A 75 -6.85 11.17 -4.99
N PHE A 76 -5.72 10.47 -5.19
CA PHE A 76 -4.42 11.10 -5.43
C PHE A 76 -4.42 11.91 -6.73
N ASN A 77 -4.93 11.33 -7.83
CA ASN A 77 -4.91 11.97 -9.14
C ASN A 77 -5.91 13.13 -9.29
N SER A 78 -7.07 13.04 -8.62
CA SER A 78 -8.09 14.10 -8.64
C SER A 78 -7.66 15.34 -7.86
N THR A 79 -6.75 15.18 -6.91
CA THR A 79 -6.21 16.29 -6.14
C THR A 79 -4.93 16.81 -6.81
N ARG A 80 -4.98 17.98 -7.45
CA ARG A 80 -3.76 18.72 -7.86
C ARG A 80 -3.05 19.30 -6.63
N MET A 81 -2.57 18.41 -5.75
CA MET A 81 -1.90 18.78 -4.51
C MET A 81 -0.55 19.41 -4.83
N ARG A 82 -0.37 20.65 -4.37
CA ARG A 82 0.95 21.22 -4.21
C ARG A 82 1.60 20.54 -3.00
N ILE A 83 2.78 19.97 -3.19
CA ILE A 83 3.54 19.36 -2.11
C ILE A 83 4.11 20.47 -1.22
N ASP A 84 3.86 20.37 0.08
CA ASP A 84 4.40 21.26 1.10
C ASP A 84 4.67 20.51 2.42
N SER A 85 5.13 21.23 3.45
CA SER A 85 5.48 20.64 4.74
C SER A 85 4.29 20.03 5.50
N SER A 86 3.05 20.36 5.14
CA SER A 86 1.85 19.83 5.79
C SER A 86 1.43 18.46 5.24
N ASN A 87 1.78 18.15 3.98
CA ASN A 87 1.33 16.93 3.30
C ASN A 87 2.46 16.00 2.84
N CYS A 88 3.72 16.45 2.83
CA CYS A 88 4.83 15.68 2.27
C CYS A 88 5.01 14.31 2.93
N VAL A 89 4.87 14.22 4.26
CA VAL A 89 4.98 12.95 4.99
C VAL A 89 3.85 11.99 4.60
N ALA A 90 2.61 12.49 4.52
CA ALA A 90 1.47 11.66 4.16
C ALA A 90 1.57 11.17 2.70
N LEU A 91 2.03 12.03 1.79
CA LEU A 91 2.25 11.66 0.39
C LEU A 91 3.39 10.66 0.21
N LEU A 92 4.49 10.82 0.96
CA LEU A 92 5.60 9.87 0.97
C LEU A 92 5.15 8.49 1.48
N LEU A 93 4.38 8.46 2.57
CA LEU A 93 3.81 7.22 3.09
C LEU A 93 2.85 6.58 2.08
N PHE A 94 2.03 7.38 1.39
CA PHE A 94 1.11 6.89 0.38
C PHE A 94 1.86 6.23 -0.79
N THR A 95 2.82 6.92 -1.40
CA THR A 95 3.57 6.38 -2.55
C THR A 95 4.40 5.17 -2.17
N SER A 96 5.01 5.16 -0.98
CA SER A 96 5.76 4.00 -0.48
C SER A 96 4.85 2.80 -0.22
N THR A 97 3.69 3.02 0.40
CA THR A 97 2.72 1.94 0.68
C THR A 97 2.13 1.38 -0.62
N LEU A 98 1.74 2.25 -1.55
CA LEU A 98 1.25 1.85 -2.87
C LEU A 98 2.31 1.06 -3.64
N GLY A 99 3.57 1.48 -3.56
CA GLY A 99 4.68 0.75 -4.15
C GLY A 99 4.77 -0.69 -3.62
N HIS A 100 4.79 -0.86 -2.29
CA HIS A 100 4.79 -2.19 -1.68
C HIS A 100 3.55 -3.02 -2.04
N HIS A 101 2.37 -2.40 -2.09
CA HIS A 101 1.14 -3.09 -2.48
C HIS A 101 1.24 -3.64 -3.91
N LEU A 102 1.65 -2.82 -4.88
CA LEU A 102 1.87 -3.24 -6.27
C LEU A 102 2.93 -4.35 -6.37
N LEU A 103 3.97 -4.27 -5.53
CA LEU A 103 5.01 -5.28 -5.50
C LEU A 103 4.47 -6.63 -4.99
N ILE A 104 3.73 -6.61 -3.88
CA ILE A 104 3.07 -7.81 -3.32
C ILE A 104 2.15 -8.45 -4.35
N ASP A 105 1.38 -7.64 -5.07
CA ASP A 105 0.51 -8.12 -6.14
C ASP A 105 1.28 -8.75 -7.29
N THR A 106 2.39 -8.14 -7.68
CA THR A 106 3.25 -8.65 -8.75
C THR A 106 3.88 -9.98 -8.35
N LEU A 107 4.40 -10.10 -7.13
CA LEU A 107 5.00 -11.32 -6.60
C LEU A 107 3.98 -12.45 -6.40
N ALA A 108 2.75 -12.10 -6.00
CA ALA A 108 1.69 -13.09 -5.79
C ALA A 108 1.14 -13.64 -7.10
N ARG A 109 1.29 -12.92 -8.22
CA ARG A 109 1.04 -13.47 -9.54
C ARG A 109 2.16 -14.47 -9.83
N ARG A 110 1.84 -15.76 -9.76
CA ARG A 110 2.71 -16.83 -10.25
C ARG A 110 2.77 -16.74 -11.78
N GLU A 111 3.58 -15.82 -12.29
CA GLU A 111 3.96 -15.82 -13.69
C GLU A 111 4.72 -17.13 -13.98
N PRO A 112 4.44 -17.81 -15.10
CA PRO A 112 5.07 -19.10 -15.42
C PRO A 112 6.57 -18.98 -15.74
N ASP A 113 7.08 -17.76 -15.88
CA ASP A 113 8.39 -17.43 -16.44
C ASP A 113 9.02 -16.24 -15.67
N LEU A 114 10.26 -16.42 -15.25
CA LEU A 114 11.06 -15.45 -14.50
C LEU A 114 11.36 -14.15 -15.29
N PRO A 115 11.70 -14.19 -16.59
CA PRO A 115 11.78 -12.99 -17.43
C PRO A 115 10.57 -12.06 -17.38
N ARG A 116 9.33 -12.57 -17.46
CA ARG A 116 8.11 -11.73 -17.39
C ARG A 116 7.90 -11.09 -16.02
N PHE A 117 8.31 -11.79 -14.96
CA PHE A 117 8.34 -11.23 -13.62
C PHE A 117 9.37 -10.08 -13.54
N LEU A 118 10.57 -10.27 -14.10
CA LEU A 118 11.63 -9.25 -14.12
C LEU A 118 11.24 -8.01 -14.92
N ASP A 119 10.54 -8.15 -16.05
CA ASP A 119 10.06 -6.99 -16.84
C ASP A 119 9.10 -6.10 -16.02
N ARG A 120 8.18 -6.71 -15.27
CA ARG A 120 7.27 -5.96 -14.38
C ARG A 120 7.97 -5.41 -13.15
N TRP A 121 8.93 -6.14 -12.60
CA TRP A 121 9.76 -5.65 -11.51
C TRP A 121 10.58 -4.42 -11.95
N VAL A 122 11.16 -4.44 -13.14
CA VAL A 122 11.89 -3.30 -13.70
C VAL A 122 10.94 -2.11 -13.93
N GLN A 123 9.73 -2.33 -14.47
CA GLN A 123 8.71 -1.27 -14.54
C GLN A 123 8.38 -0.68 -13.16
N HIS A 124 8.25 -1.52 -12.14
CA HIS A 124 8.02 -1.07 -10.77
C HIS A 124 9.19 -0.24 -10.21
N VAL A 125 10.44 -0.67 -10.45
CA VAL A 125 11.64 0.06 -10.03
C VAL A 125 11.76 1.42 -10.72
N VAL A 126 11.37 1.53 -11.99
CA VAL A 126 11.35 2.81 -12.71
C VAL A 126 10.32 3.77 -12.11
N VAL A 127 9.12 3.29 -11.77
CA VAL A 127 8.09 4.09 -11.10
C VAL A 127 8.53 4.49 -9.68
N HIS A 128 9.21 3.60 -8.96
CA HIS A 128 9.70 3.85 -7.59
C HIS A 128 10.95 4.75 -7.54
N ARG A 129 11.73 4.84 -8.63
CA ARG A 129 12.89 5.75 -8.76
C ARG A 129 12.55 7.12 -9.33
N GLY A 130 11.27 7.40 -9.52
CA GLY A 130 10.78 8.70 -9.93
C GLY A 130 10.39 8.74 -11.40
N LEU A 131 9.14 9.12 -11.62
CA LEU A 131 8.91 10.29 -12.45
C LEU A 131 9.60 11.50 -11.80
#